data_AF-A0A3U3NX73-F1
#
_entry.id   AF-A0A3U3NX73-F1
#
_cell.length_a   1.000
_cell.length_b   1.000
_cell.length_c   1.000
_cell.angle_alpha   90.00
_cell.angle_beta   90.00
_cell.angle_gamma   90.00
#
_symmetry.space_group_name_H-M   'P 1'
#
loop_
_entity.id
_entity.type
_entity.pdbx_description
1 polymer ?
#
loop_
_entity_poly.entity_id
_entity_poly.type
_entity_poly.pdbx_seq_one_letter_code
_entity_poly.pdbx_strand_id
1 'polypeptide(L)'
;MTKPASTTKKPRKQHTPEFRQEALKLAERIGVAAAARELNLYESQLYNWRSKQQNQLSSSEREQEMSAEIARLKRQLAERDEELAILQKGRDILREAPEMKYVFIEKHQAEFNIKAMCRVLQIARSGWYVWHQRRHQINQRQRFRLVCDNVVREASSDAKQRYGAPRLTDELRAQGYQFNVKTVAASLRRQGRRAKASRRFRPVSYRKHGLPVSENLLKQDFYASGPNQKWVGDITYLRTGEGWLYLAVVIDLWSRSVIGWSMSSRMTAQLACDALQMALWRRKCPENVIVHTDRGGQYCSTDYQSLLKRHNLRGSMSARGCCYDNACAESFFHTLRVECIHGEDFVSREIMRTAVFNYSECDYNRWRRHSACGGLSPEQFENQNLA
;
A
#
# COMPACT_ATOMS: atom_id res chain seq x y z
N MET A 1 -28.57 115.88 -38.04
CA MET A 1 -28.65 114.89 -39.13
C MET A 1 -27.28 114.28 -39.33
N THR A 2 -27.05 113.08 -38.78
CA THR A 2 -25.81 112.31 -38.94
C THR A 2 -26.21 110.92 -39.43
N LYS A 3 -25.82 110.60 -40.66
CA LYS A 3 -26.16 109.35 -41.37
C LYS A 3 -25.64 108.11 -40.62
N PRO A 4 -26.40 107.01 -40.54
CA PRO A 4 -25.87 105.73 -40.09
C PRO A 4 -25.05 105.09 -41.22
N ALA A 5 -23.81 104.68 -40.93
CA ALA A 5 -23.00 103.90 -41.86
C ALA A 5 -23.30 102.41 -41.66
N SER A 6 -23.99 101.79 -42.62
CA SER A 6 -24.19 100.34 -42.65
C SER A 6 -22.86 99.64 -42.96
N THR A 7 -22.33 98.84 -42.02
CA THR A 7 -21.18 97.96 -42.28
C THR A 7 -21.68 96.60 -42.76
N THR A 8 -21.68 96.39 -44.07
CA THR A 8 -22.00 95.10 -44.69
C THR A 8 -20.84 94.12 -44.47
N LYS A 9 -20.97 93.15 -43.54
CA LYS A 9 -19.99 92.06 -43.37
C LYS A 9 -20.03 91.13 -44.60
N LYS A 10 -18.92 91.02 -45.32
CA LYS A 10 -18.77 90.03 -46.42
C LYS A 10 -18.87 88.59 -45.87
N PRO A 11 -19.62 87.68 -46.52
CA PRO A 11 -19.70 86.28 -46.10
C PRO A 11 -18.33 85.60 -46.25
N ARG A 12 -17.88 84.88 -45.21
CA ARG A 12 -16.65 84.07 -45.28
C ARG A 12 -16.86 82.93 -46.27
N LYS A 13 -16.07 82.87 -47.34
CA LYS A 13 -16.05 81.73 -48.27
C LYS A 13 -15.69 80.46 -47.50
N GLN A 14 -16.58 79.46 -47.54
CA GLN A 14 -16.33 78.14 -46.97
C GLN A 14 -15.81 77.22 -48.09
N HIS A 15 -14.76 76.47 -47.81
CA HIS A 15 -14.18 75.50 -48.74
C HIS A 15 -14.42 74.09 -48.23
N THR A 16 -14.79 73.18 -49.14
CA THR A 16 -14.98 71.75 -48.83
C THR A 16 -13.64 71.09 -48.46
N PRO A 17 -13.65 69.99 -47.70
CA PRO A 17 -12.43 69.26 -47.33
C PRO A 17 -11.61 68.80 -48.55
N GLU A 18 -12.26 68.36 -49.62
CA GLU A 18 -11.63 67.91 -50.87
C GLU A 18 -10.88 69.07 -51.54
N PHE A 19 -11.50 70.25 -51.59
CA PHE A 19 -10.87 71.45 -52.12
C PHE A 19 -9.64 71.85 -51.30
N ARG A 20 -9.70 71.76 -49.97
CA ARG A 20 -8.55 72.08 -49.10
C ARG A 20 -7.39 71.10 -49.31
N GLN A 21 -7.67 69.81 -49.51
CA GLN A 21 -6.65 68.80 -49.78
C GLN A 21 -5.98 69.03 -51.15
N GLU A 22 -6.75 69.26 -52.20
CA GLU A 22 -6.19 69.56 -53.53
C GLU A 22 -5.43 70.90 -53.54
N ALA A 23 -5.92 71.91 -52.82
CA ALA A 23 -5.21 73.18 -52.65
C ALA A 23 -3.87 73.03 -51.93
N LEU A 24 -3.78 72.14 -50.93
CA LEU A 24 -2.52 71.83 -50.24
C LEU A 24 -1.55 71.05 -51.15
N LYS A 25 -2.03 70.09 -51.94
CA LYS A 25 -1.21 69.37 -52.95
C LYS A 25 -0.67 70.32 -54.02
N LEU A 26 -1.48 71.27 -54.48
CA LEU A 26 -1.03 72.32 -55.40
C LEU A 26 0.05 73.18 -54.74
N ALA A 27 -0.18 73.64 -53.50
CA ALA A 27 0.78 74.42 -52.74
C ALA A 27 2.12 73.71 -52.49
N GLU A 28 2.14 72.38 -52.42
CA GLU A 28 3.38 71.58 -52.35
C GLU A 28 4.15 71.53 -53.66
N ARG A 29 3.47 71.58 -54.80
CA ARG A 29 4.09 71.50 -56.13
C ARG A 29 4.64 72.85 -56.62
N ILE A 30 3.89 73.93 -56.40
CA ILE A 30 4.22 75.27 -56.97
C ILE A 30 4.56 76.31 -55.89
N GLY A 31 4.48 75.96 -54.61
CA GLY A 31 4.73 76.86 -53.48
C GLY A 31 3.47 77.59 -52.98
N VAL A 32 3.41 77.86 -51.67
CA VAL A 32 2.22 78.41 -50.98
C VAL A 32 1.79 79.77 -51.55
N ALA A 33 2.74 80.65 -51.87
CA ALA A 33 2.46 81.99 -52.41
C ALA A 33 1.95 81.97 -53.87
N ALA A 34 2.34 80.98 -54.67
CA ALA A 34 1.85 80.82 -56.04
C ALA A 34 0.46 80.17 -56.04
N ALA A 35 0.26 79.10 -55.26
CA ALA A 35 -1.02 78.43 -55.12
C ALA A 35 -2.11 79.32 -54.48
N ALA A 36 -1.74 80.20 -53.53
CA ALA A 36 -2.66 81.19 -52.97
C ALA A 36 -3.16 82.18 -54.05
N ARG A 37 -2.28 82.62 -54.95
CA ARG A 37 -2.63 83.52 -56.06
C ARG A 37 -3.52 82.85 -57.10
N GLU A 38 -3.17 81.62 -57.53
CA GLU A 38 -3.96 80.88 -58.53
C GLU A 38 -5.36 80.51 -58.03
N LEU A 39 -5.49 80.13 -56.77
CA LEU A 39 -6.76 79.72 -56.18
C LEU A 39 -7.56 80.89 -55.55
N ASN A 40 -7.02 82.12 -55.63
CA ASN A 40 -7.58 83.33 -55.02
C ASN A 40 -7.88 83.16 -53.51
N LEU A 41 -6.89 82.66 -52.79
CA LEU A 41 -6.88 82.41 -51.34
C LEU A 41 -5.83 83.28 -50.65
N TYR A 42 -5.97 83.48 -49.34
CA TYR A 42 -4.90 84.07 -48.53
C TYR A 42 -3.86 83.00 -48.18
N GLU A 43 -2.56 83.31 -48.26
CA GLU A 43 -1.49 82.39 -47.86
C GLU A 43 -1.66 81.84 -46.43
N SER A 44 -2.14 82.69 -45.52
CA SER A 44 -2.45 82.31 -44.14
C SER A 44 -3.50 81.20 -44.05
N GLN A 45 -4.43 81.08 -45.01
CA GLN A 45 -5.40 79.98 -45.04
C GLN A 45 -4.73 78.66 -45.39
N LEU A 46 -3.81 78.65 -46.36
CA LEU A 46 -3.04 77.46 -46.73
C LEU A 46 -2.10 77.01 -45.60
N TYR A 47 -1.39 77.94 -44.95
CA TYR A 47 -0.56 77.62 -43.78
C TYR A 47 -1.38 77.04 -42.62
N ASN A 48 -2.55 77.62 -42.33
CA ASN A 48 -3.45 77.12 -41.29
C ASN A 48 -4.02 75.74 -41.63
N TRP A 49 -4.34 75.46 -42.91
CA TRP A 49 -4.80 74.13 -43.32
C TRP A 49 -3.69 73.09 -43.24
N ARG A 50 -2.46 73.46 -43.63
CA ARG A 50 -1.28 72.59 -43.53
C ARG A 50 -0.97 72.21 -42.08
N SER A 51 -0.94 73.20 -41.18
CA SER A 51 -0.72 72.98 -39.75
C SER A 51 -1.81 72.10 -39.13
N LYS A 52 -3.09 72.31 -39.49
CA LYS A 52 -4.19 71.46 -39.03
C LYS A 52 -4.08 70.02 -39.52
N GLN A 53 -3.69 69.81 -40.78
CA GLN A 53 -3.48 68.46 -41.34
C GLN A 53 -2.31 67.73 -40.66
N GLN A 54 -1.20 68.43 -40.42
CA GLN A 54 -0.03 67.88 -39.75
C GLN A 54 -0.31 67.52 -38.28
N ASN A 55 -1.06 68.37 -37.56
CA ASN A 55 -1.52 68.06 -36.20
C ASN A 55 -2.50 66.88 -36.16
N GLN A 56 -3.39 66.74 -37.15
CA GLN A 56 -4.30 65.59 -37.25
C GLN A 56 -3.55 64.27 -37.52
N LEU A 57 -2.56 64.28 -38.41
CA LEU A 57 -1.72 63.10 -38.69
C LEU A 57 -0.92 62.66 -37.45
N SER A 58 -0.25 63.59 -36.76
CA SER A 58 0.49 63.31 -35.52
C SER A 58 -0.41 62.84 -34.37
N SER A 59 -1.64 63.36 -34.25
CA SER A 59 -2.64 62.86 -33.29
C SER A 59 -3.03 61.42 -33.60
N SER A 60 -3.28 61.10 -34.88
CA SER A 60 -3.69 59.76 -35.32
C SER A 60 -2.60 58.71 -35.09
N GLU A 61 -1.33 59.04 -35.34
CA GLU A 61 -0.20 58.15 -35.06
C GLU A 61 -0.06 57.85 -33.56
N ARG A 62 -0.15 58.88 -32.70
CA ARG A 62 -0.15 58.72 -31.24
C ARG A 62 -1.33 57.90 -30.73
N GLU A 63 -2.51 58.09 -31.30
CA GLU A 63 -3.70 57.31 -30.98
C GLU A 63 -3.53 55.84 -31.35
N GLN A 64 -2.91 55.54 -32.50
CA GLN A 64 -2.60 54.17 -32.91
C GLN A 64 -1.57 53.52 -31.98
N GLU A 65 -0.47 54.21 -31.65
CA GLU A 65 0.53 53.73 -30.69
C GLU A 65 -0.08 53.48 -29.31
N MET A 66 -0.89 54.43 -28.81
CA MET A 66 -1.58 54.31 -27.54
C MET A 66 -2.58 53.14 -27.56
N SER A 67 -3.31 52.94 -28.66
CA SER A 67 -4.24 51.82 -28.79
C SER A 67 -3.52 50.47 -28.79
N ALA A 68 -2.36 50.38 -29.43
CA ALA A 68 -1.52 49.18 -29.45
C ALA A 68 -0.97 48.89 -28.04
N GLU A 69 -0.53 49.91 -27.31
CA GLU A 69 -0.05 49.75 -25.94
C GLU A 69 -1.18 49.39 -24.97
N ILE A 70 -2.36 49.98 -25.10
CA ILE A 70 -3.56 49.58 -24.32
C ILE A 70 -3.90 48.10 -24.60
N ALA A 71 -3.85 47.66 -25.85
CA ALA A 71 -4.10 46.27 -26.21
C ALA A 71 -3.03 45.33 -25.59
N ARG A 72 -1.77 45.74 -25.59
CA ARG A 72 -0.67 45.00 -24.95
C ARG A 72 -0.84 44.91 -23.44
N LEU A 73 -1.13 46.02 -22.76
CA LEU A 73 -1.34 46.07 -21.32
C LEU A 73 -2.56 45.26 -20.89
N LYS A 74 -3.67 45.34 -21.65
CA LYS A 74 -4.85 44.50 -21.40
C LYS A 74 -4.54 43.01 -21.50
N ARG A 75 -3.71 42.59 -22.47
CA ARG A 75 -3.25 41.19 -22.55
C ARG A 75 -2.39 40.80 -21.36
N GLN A 76 -1.46 41.66 -20.95
CA GLN A 76 -0.61 41.39 -19.78
C GLN A 76 -1.42 41.29 -18.48
N LEU A 77 -2.42 42.15 -18.29
CA LEU A 77 -3.31 42.08 -17.13
C LEU A 77 -4.10 40.76 -17.14
N ALA A 78 -4.70 40.38 -18.27
CA ALA A 78 -5.40 39.12 -18.38
C ALA A 78 -4.50 37.90 -18.08
N GLU A 79 -3.24 37.89 -18.55
CA GLU A 79 -2.28 36.84 -18.20
C GLU A 79 -1.95 36.81 -16.70
N ARG A 80 -1.78 37.97 -16.06
CA ARG A 80 -1.49 38.03 -14.61
C ARG A 80 -2.70 37.61 -13.79
N ASP A 81 -3.90 38.02 -14.17
CA ASP A 81 -5.14 37.63 -13.50
C ASP A 81 -5.36 36.12 -13.58
N GLU A 82 -5.08 35.51 -14.75
CA GLU A 82 -5.09 34.06 -14.92
C GLU A 82 -4.05 33.37 -14.02
N GLU A 83 -2.80 33.85 -14.01
CA GLU A 83 -1.73 33.30 -13.16
C GLU A 83 -2.06 33.38 -11.66
N LEU A 84 -2.67 34.49 -11.20
CA LEU A 84 -3.14 34.66 -9.83
C LEU A 84 -4.28 33.70 -9.48
N ALA A 85 -5.25 33.52 -10.39
CA ALA A 85 -6.36 32.58 -10.19
C ALA A 85 -5.86 31.13 -10.10
N ILE A 86 -4.87 30.75 -10.92
CA ILE A 86 -4.21 29.44 -10.86
C ILE A 86 -3.50 29.28 -9.51
N LEU A 87 -2.73 30.28 -9.06
CA LEU A 87 -2.04 30.24 -7.77
C LEU A 87 -2.99 30.05 -6.59
N GLN A 88 -4.11 30.77 -6.58
CA GLN A 88 -5.11 30.65 -5.52
C GLN A 88 -5.69 29.23 -5.43
N LYS A 89 -6.00 28.60 -6.57
CA LYS A 89 -6.53 27.23 -6.63
C LYS A 89 -5.45 26.16 -6.42
N GLY A 90 -4.21 26.43 -6.84
CA GLY A 90 -3.09 25.48 -6.85
C GLY A 90 -2.14 25.58 -5.65
N ARG A 91 -2.42 26.45 -4.68
CA ARG A 91 -1.51 26.74 -3.55
C ARG A 91 -1.03 25.49 -2.81
N ASP A 92 -1.91 24.50 -2.65
CA ASP A 92 -1.64 23.29 -1.85
C ASP A 92 -0.81 22.25 -2.61
N ILE A 93 -0.70 22.36 -3.95
CA ILE A 93 0.02 21.38 -4.78
C ILE A 93 1.41 21.84 -5.24
N LEU A 94 1.80 23.09 -4.93
CA LEU A 94 3.09 23.64 -5.40
C LEU A 94 4.30 22.86 -4.86
N ARG A 95 4.17 22.29 -3.67
CA ARG A 95 5.20 21.47 -2.99
C ARG A 95 5.07 19.97 -3.24
N GLU A 96 4.02 19.56 -3.95
CA GLU A 96 3.75 18.16 -4.23
C GLU A 96 4.56 17.62 -5.41
N ALA A 97 4.56 16.30 -5.55
CA ALA A 97 5.21 15.61 -6.66
C ALA A 97 4.63 16.06 -8.02
N PRO A 98 5.42 16.02 -9.12
CA PRO A 98 4.96 16.42 -10.45
C PRO A 98 3.66 15.75 -10.90
N GLU A 99 3.41 14.50 -10.51
CA GLU A 99 2.16 13.80 -10.84
C GLU A 99 0.92 14.52 -10.29
N MET A 100 0.97 15.07 -9.09
CA MET A 100 -0.14 15.81 -8.50
C MET A 100 -0.38 17.15 -9.23
N LYS A 101 0.70 17.78 -9.70
CA LYS A 101 0.63 18.99 -10.53
C LYS A 101 -0.01 18.69 -11.89
N TYR A 102 0.29 17.53 -12.49
CA TYR A 102 -0.35 17.13 -13.75
C TYR A 102 -1.85 16.81 -13.58
N VAL A 103 -2.26 16.18 -12.47
CA VAL A 103 -3.68 15.97 -12.14
C VAL A 103 -4.43 17.29 -12.01
N PHE A 104 -3.81 18.31 -11.39
CA PHE A 104 -4.40 19.64 -11.32
C PHE A 104 -4.60 20.27 -12.70
N ILE A 105 -3.60 20.18 -13.59
CA ILE A 105 -3.72 20.69 -14.96
C ILE A 105 -4.86 19.99 -15.70
N GLU A 106 -4.96 18.66 -15.59
CA GLU A 106 -6.05 17.87 -16.20
C GLU A 106 -7.44 18.34 -15.70
N LYS A 107 -7.57 18.60 -14.39
CA LYS A 107 -8.82 19.06 -13.78
C LYS A 107 -9.24 20.47 -14.23
N HIS A 108 -8.28 21.37 -14.44
CA HIS A 108 -8.54 22.78 -14.74
C HIS A 108 -8.24 23.18 -16.19
N GLN A 109 -8.01 22.23 -17.10
CA GLN A 109 -7.69 22.50 -18.52
C GLN A 109 -8.81 23.21 -19.29
N ALA A 110 -10.05 23.12 -18.81
CA ALA A 110 -11.20 23.84 -19.38
C ALA A 110 -11.31 25.28 -18.85
N GLU A 111 -10.63 25.59 -17.72
CA GLU A 111 -10.69 26.89 -17.04
C GLU A 111 -9.47 27.76 -17.34
N PHE A 112 -8.29 27.15 -17.51
CA PHE A 112 -7.03 27.85 -17.66
C PHE A 112 -6.19 27.30 -18.81
N ASN A 113 -5.29 28.13 -19.33
CA ASN A 113 -4.33 27.74 -20.34
C ASN A 113 -3.25 26.83 -19.75
N ILE A 114 -2.99 25.70 -20.41
CA ILE A 114 -1.96 24.73 -20.01
C ILE A 114 -0.57 25.38 -19.88
N LYS A 115 -0.23 26.33 -20.76
CA LYS A 115 1.05 27.06 -20.71
C LYS A 115 1.14 27.92 -19.45
N ALA A 116 0.07 28.60 -19.07
CA ALA A 116 0.00 29.40 -17.85
C ALA A 116 0.12 28.49 -16.61
N MET A 117 -0.65 27.40 -16.56
CA MET A 117 -0.59 26.45 -15.44
C MET A 117 0.80 25.81 -15.30
N CYS A 118 1.45 25.39 -16.39
CA CYS A 118 2.79 24.83 -16.35
C CYS A 118 3.82 25.84 -15.82
N ARG A 119 3.70 27.12 -16.22
CA ARG A 119 4.56 28.21 -15.76
C ARG A 119 4.37 28.45 -14.26
N VAL A 120 3.12 28.59 -13.80
CA VAL A 120 2.80 28.82 -12.38
C VAL A 120 3.26 27.66 -11.50
N LEU A 121 3.03 26.42 -11.94
CA LEU A 121 3.37 25.21 -11.18
C LEU A 121 4.85 24.79 -11.29
N GLN A 122 5.64 25.52 -12.09
CA GLN A 122 7.07 25.30 -12.33
C GLN A 122 7.36 23.89 -12.88
N ILE A 123 6.63 23.47 -13.92
CA ILE A 123 6.79 22.17 -14.58
C ILE A 123 6.90 22.30 -16.09
N ALA A 124 7.60 21.36 -16.72
CA ALA A 124 7.74 21.34 -18.18
C ALA A 124 6.43 20.90 -18.86
N ARG A 125 6.00 21.66 -19.88
CA ARG A 125 4.80 21.37 -20.69
C ARG A 125 4.85 19.99 -21.36
N SER A 126 6.02 19.61 -21.88
CA SER A 126 6.23 18.28 -22.48
C SER A 126 5.96 17.15 -21.49
N GLY A 127 6.32 17.33 -20.22
CA GLY A 127 6.06 16.36 -19.16
C GLY A 127 4.57 16.10 -18.96
N TRP A 128 3.73 17.14 -19.02
CA TRP A 128 2.27 16.97 -18.90
C TRP A 128 1.68 16.14 -20.04
N TYR A 129 2.04 16.44 -21.29
CA TYR A 129 1.54 15.68 -22.46
C TYR A 129 2.00 14.21 -22.41
N VAL A 130 3.25 13.95 -22.05
CA VAL A 130 3.78 12.58 -21.89
C VAL A 130 3.05 11.86 -20.76
N TRP A 131 2.82 12.53 -19.62
CA TRP A 131 2.06 11.97 -18.51
C TRP A 131 0.61 11.67 -18.90
N HIS A 132 -0.08 12.59 -19.58
CA HIS A 132 -1.46 12.44 -20.01
C HIS A 132 -1.62 11.26 -20.98
N GLN A 133 -0.70 11.10 -21.93
CA GLN A 133 -0.68 9.93 -22.82
C GLN A 133 -0.45 8.61 -22.07
N ARG A 134 0.46 8.61 -21.08
CA ARG A 134 0.83 7.40 -20.32
C ARG A 134 -0.13 7.06 -19.19
N ARG A 135 -0.93 8.01 -18.72
CA ARG A 135 -1.82 7.85 -17.55
C ARG A 135 -2.82 6.71 -17.71
N HIS A 136 -3.32 6.52 -18.93
CA HIS A 136 -4.27 5.45 -19.26
C HIS A 136 -3.58 4.14 -19.66
N GLN A 137 -2.25 4.12 -19.75
CA GLN A 137 -1.49 2.94 -20.12
C GLN A 137 -0.86 2.31 -18.88
N ILE A 138 -1.15 1.02 -18.66
CA ILE A 138 -0.52 0.25 -17.59
C ILE A 138 0.95 0.05 -17.94
N ASN A 139 1.84 0.67 -17.16
CA ASN A 139 3.27 0.45 -17.34
C ASN A 139 3.67 -0.97 -16.87
N GLN A 140 4.83 -1.45 -17.31
CA GLN A 140 5.31 -2.80 -16.99
C GLN A 140 5.36 -3.07 -15.48
N ARG A 141 5.71 -2.06 -14.66
CA ARG A 141 5.74 -2.17 -13.20
C ARG A 141 4.35 -2.33 -12.59
N GLN A 142 3.35 -1.62 -13.11
CA GLN A 142 1.96 -1.75 -12.70
C GLN A 142 1.40 -3.10 -13.12
N ARG A 143 1.71 -3.58 -14.33
CA ARG A 143 1.33 -4.93 -14.79
C ARG A 143 1.94 -6.01 -13.91
N PHE A 144 3.23 -5.90 -13.61
CA PHE A 144 3.91 -6.80 -12.66
C PHE A 144 3.24 -6.78 -11.28
N ARG A 145 2.92 -5.59 -10.74
CA ARG A 145 2.22 -5.45 -9.46
C ARG A 145 0.86 -6.11 -9.50
N LEU A 146 0.08 -5.95 -10.57
CA LEU A 146 -1.24 -6.56 -10.70
C LEU A 146 -1.15 -8.10 -10.69
N VAL A 147 -0.22 -8.66 -11.45
CA VAL A 147 0.03 -10.11 -11.47
C VAL A 147 0.45 -10.58 -10.07
N CYS A 148 1.44 -9.92 -9.48
CA CYS A 148 1.93 -10.23 -8.14
C CYS A 148 0.81 -10.15 -7.09
N ASP A 149 -0.02 -9.11 -7.15
CA ASP A 149 -1.09 -8.90 -6.18
C ASP A 149 -2.17 -9.97 -6.31
N ASN A 150 -2.51 -10.40 -7.53
CA ASN A 150 -3.45 -11.49 -7.77
C ASN A 150 -2.97 -12.82 -7.19
N VAL A 151 -1.73 -13.22 -7.47
CA VAL A 151 -1.21 -14.53 -7.02
C VAL A 151 -0.92 -14.54 -5.52
N VAL A 152 -0.46 -13.42 -4.94
CA VAL A 152 -0.32 -13.29 -3.48
C VAL A 152 -1.67 -13.36 -2.79
N ARG A 153 -2.73 -12.82 -3.40
CA ARG A 153 -4.10 -12.88 -2.87
C ARG A 153 -4.64 -14.30 -2.83
N GLU A 154 -4.43 -15.04 -3.90
CA GLU A 154 -4.84 -16.44 -4.03
C GLU A 154 -4.12 -17.30 -3.00
N ALA A 155 -2.78 -17.28 -2.99
CA ALA A 155 -1.97 -18.02 -2.02
C ALA A 155 -2.31 -17.64 -0.56
N SER A 156 -2.63 -16.37 -0.28
CA SER A 156 -3.08 -15.94 1.05
C SER A 156 -4.45 -16.50 1.43
N SER A 157 -5.35 -16.68 0.47
CA SER A 157 -6.69 -17.23 0.69
C SER A 157 -6.61 -18.75 0.90
N ASP A 158 -5.82 -19.44 0.07
CA ASP A 158 -5.57 -20.88 0.20
C ASP A 158 -4.94 -21.23 1.55
N ALA A 159 -4.01 -20.38 2.01
CA ALA A 159 -3.40 -20.48 3.33
C ALA A 159 -4.32 -20.02 4.48
N LYS A 160 -5.61 -19.75 4.23
CA LYS A 160 -6.62 -19.31 5.22
C LYS A 160 -6.17 -18.07 6.02
N GLN A 161 -5.39 -17.18 5.39
CA GLN A 161 -4.75 -16.01 6.02
C GLN A 161 -3.81 -16.33 7.20
N ARG A 162 -3.29 -17.57 7.30
CA ARG A 162 -2.37 -17.97 8.37
C ARG A 162 -0.91 -17.62 8.06
N TYR A 163 -0.57 -17.44 6.78
CA TYR A 163 0.80 -17.19 6.35
C TYR A 163 1.12 -15.71 6.19
N GLY A 164 2.27 -15.32 6.74
CA GLY A 164 2.91 -14.05 6.44
C GLY A 164 3.78 -14.13 5.18
N ALA A 165 4.43 -13.01 4.85
CA ALA A 165 5.25 -12.88 3.65
C ALA A 165 6.30 -13.99 3.46
N PRO A 166 7.04 -14.48 4.49
CA PRO A 166 8.03 -15.52 4.29
C PRO A 166 7.44 -16.83 3.76
N ARG A 167 6.43 -17.39 4.45
CA ARG A 167 5.78 -18.65 4.04
C ARG A 167 5.03 -18.53 2.72
N LEU A 168 4.39 -17.38 2.47
CA LEU A 168 3.76 -17.13 1.16
C LEU A 168 4.80 -17.05 0.03
N THR A 169 6.02 -16.58 0.32
CA THR A 169 7.09 -16.58 -0.69
C THR A 169 7.51 -18.01 -1.02
N ASP A 170 7.61 -18.89 -0.03
CA ASP A 170 7.93 -20.30 -0.27
C ASP A 170 6.80 -21.02 -1.03
N GLU A 171 5.55 -20.68 -0.75
CA GLU A 171 4.39 -21.18 -1.48
C GLU A 171 4.41 -20.75 -2.95
N LEU A 172 4.60 -19.46 -3.19
CA LEU A 172 4.69 -18.91 -4.53
C LEU A 172 5.90 -19.47 -5.29
N ARG A 173 7.02 -19.75 -4.61
CA ARG A 173 8.18 -20.42 -5.20
C ARG A 173 7.85 -21.86 -5.64
N ALA A 174 7.10 -22.60 -4.83
CA ALA A 174 6.64 -23.94 -5.19
C ALA A 174 5.69 -23.93 -6.41
N GLN A 175 4.95 -22.83 -6.61
CA GLN A 175 4.11 -22.59 -7.79
C GLN A 175 4.89 -22.02 -9.01
N GLY A 176 6.21 -21.88 -8.92
CA GLY A 176 7.07 -21.39 -10.00
C GLY A 176 7.32 -19.88 -10.02
N TYR A 177 6.78 -19.10 -9.08
CA TYR A 177 7.00 -17.66 -9.01
C TYR A 177 8.30 -17.32 -8.25
N GLN A 178 9.19 -16.55 -8.89
CA GLN A 178 10.45 -16.09 -8.28
C GLN A 178 10.33 -14.72 -7.60
N PHE A 179 9.37 -14.55 -6.69
CA PHE A 179 9.26 -13.31 -5.93
C PHE A 179 10.18 -13.33 -4.71
N ASN A 180 10.71 -12.15 -4.36
CA ASN A 180 11.39 -11.96 -3.09
C ASN A 180 10.38 -11.66 -1.97
N VAL A 181 10.78 -11.89 -0.72
CA VAL A 181 9.93 -11.69 0.46
C VAL A 181 9.45 -10.23 0.60
N LYS A 182 10.27 -9.25 0.21
CA LYS A 182 9.92 -7.82 0.27
C LYS A 182 8.80 -7.46 -0.73
N THR A 183 8.80 -8.09 -1.90
CA THR A 183 7.78 -7.94 -2.95
C THR A 183 6.44 -8.49 -2.47
N VAL A 184 6.44 -9.70 -1.90
CA VAL A 184 5.24 -10.31 -1.30
C VAL A 184 4.74 -9.47 -0.12
N ALA A 185 5.62 -9.00 0.76
CA ALA A 185 5.26 -8.13 1.87
C ALA A 185 4.65 -6.79 1.40
N ALA A 186 5.21 -6.19 0.35
CA ALA A 186 4.67 -4.96 -0.23
C ALA A 186 3.30 -5.20 -0.89
N SER A 187 3.08 -6.37 -1.49
CA SER A 187 1.78 -6.78 -2.03
C SER A 187 0.74 -6.91 -0.93
N LEU A 188 1.03 -7.66 0.14
CA LEU A 188 0.15 -7.79 1.30
C LEU A 188 -0.27 -6.43 1.88
N ARG A 189 0.70 -5.50 2.02
CA ARG A 189 0.44 -4.14 2.50
C ARG A 189 -0.49 -3.36 1.57
N ARG A 190 -0.26 -3.39 0.26
CA ARG A 190 -1.15 -2.73 -0.73
C ARG A 190 -2.58 -3.27 -0.66
N GLN A 191 -2.73 -4.56 -0.39
CA GLN A 191 -4.01 -5.25 -0.30
C GLN A 191 -4.66 -5.20 1.09
N GLY A 192 -4.01 -4.59 2.08
CA GLY A 192 -4.50 -4.59 3.47
C GLY A 192 -4.54 -5.97 4.14
N ARG A 193 -3.88 -6.98 3.57
CA ARG A 193 -3.89 -8.37 4.08
C ARG A 193 -2.84 -8.56 5.16
N ARG A 194 -3.24 -9.24 6.25
CA ARG A 194 -2.37 -9.55 7.39
C ARG A 194 -2.57 -11.00 7.80
N ALA A 195 -1.48 -11.65 8.18
CA ALA A 195 -1.54 -12.98 8.74
C ALA A 195 -2.23 -12.95 10.11
N LYS A 196 -2.99 -13.99 10.46
CA LYS A 196 -3.50 -14.19 11.82
C LYS A 196 -2.30 -14.18 12.80
N ALA A 197 -2.39 -13.37 13.84
CA ALA A 197 -1.36 -13.27 14.87
C ALA A 197 -2.03 -13.08 16.23
N SER A 198 -1.60 -13.84 17.24
CA SER A 198 -2.01 -13.64 18.63
C SER A 198 -0.97 -12.81 19.40
N ARG A 199 -1.38 -12.32 20.57
CA ARG A 199 -0.56 -11.50 21.44
C ARG A 199 0.60 -12.32 22.03
N ARG A 200 1.77 -11.69 22.18
CA ARG A 200 3.01 -12.29 22.71
C ARG A 200 2.77 -13.04 24.03
N PHE A 201 3.30 -14.26 24.12
CA PHE A 201 3.24 -15.12 25.31
C PHE A 201 3.77 -14.41 26.57
N ARG A 202 3.13 -14.67 27.72
CA ARG A 202 3.58 -14.27 29.06
C ARG A 202 3.63 -15.50 29.97
N PRO A 203 4.70 -15.72 30.75
CA PRO A 203 4.79 -16.88 31.64
C PRO A 203 3.70 -16.86 32.73
N VAL A 204 3.16 -18.02 33.08
CA VAL A 204 2.22 -18.20 34.20
C VAL A 204 2.88 -19.07 35.28
N SER A 205 2.61 -18.80 36.56
CA SER A 205 3.27 -19.45 37.69
C SER A 205 2.76 -20.86 37.99
N TYR A 206 3.68 -21.72 38.43
CA TYR A 206 3.48 -23.15 38.74
C TYR A 206 3.06 -23.40 40.21
N ARG A 207 2.23 -24.43 40.46
CA ARG A 207 1.88 -24.94 41.81
C ARG A 207 2.52 -26.29 42.10
N LYS A 208 3.09 -26.46 43.30
CA LYS A 208 3.86 -27.64 43.75
C LYS A 208 2.97 -28.88 43.97
N HIS A 209 3.44 -30.07 43.57
CA HIS A 209 2.93 -31.38 44.00
C HIS A 209 4.08 -32.34 44.36
N GLY A 210 3.77 -33.48 44.99
CA GLY A 210 4.74 -34.44 45.55
C GLY A 210 4.86 -35.77 44.79
N LEU A 211 4.49 -35.81 43.51
CA LEU A 211 4.52 -37.04 42.69
C LEU A 211 5.94 -37.36 42.17
N PRO A 212 6.26 -38.62 41.80
CA PRO A 212 7.57 -39.00 41.30
C PRO A 212 7.94 -38.27 40.01
N VAL A 213 9.20 -37.79 39.94
CA VAL A 213 9.73 -36.96 38.86
C VAL A 213 10.91 -37.66 38.19
N SER A 214 10.87 -37.82 36.87
CA SER A 214 11.99 -38.36 36.08
C SER A 214 13.09 -37.32 35.83
N GLU A 215 14.31 -37.78 35.58
CA GLU A 215 15.44 -36.91 35.21
C GLU A 215 15.17 -36.17 33.88
N ASN A 216 15.68 -34.92 33.76
CA ASN A 216 15.63 -34.18 32.51
C ASN A 216 16.75 -34.68 31.57
N LEU A 217 16.41 -35.65 30.73
CA LEU A 217 17.28 -36.21 29.69
C LEU A 217 17.33 -35.33 28.43
N LEU A 218 16.33 -34.47 28.21
CA LEU A 218 16.26 -33.62 27.03
C LEU A 218 17.22 -32.42 27.14
N LYS A 219 17.33 -31.80 28.34
CA LYS A 219 18.23 -30.66 28.62
C LYS A 219 18.17 -29.55 27.55
N GLN A 220 16.98 -29.29 27.00
CA GLN A 220 16.72 -28.33 25.90
C GLN A 220 17.41 -28.66 24.56
N ASP A 221 17.98 -29.85 24.43
CA ASP A 221 18.44 -30.38 23.15
C ASP A 221 17.25 -30.95 22.36
N PHE A 222 16.59 -30.06 21.63
CA PHE A 222 15.47 -30.39 20.75
C PHE A 222 15.89 -30.94 19.39
N TYR A 223 17.18 -31.14 19.15
CA TYR A 223 17.68 -31.74 17.92
C TYR A 223 17.49 -33.26 17.98
N ALA A 224 17.02 -33.83 16.88
CA ALA A 224 17.00 -35.26 16.62
C ALA A 224 17.57 -35.47 15.22
N SER A 225 18.38 -36.51 15.03
CA SER A 225 18.99 -36.82 13.74
C SER A 225 18.10 -37.72 12.88
N GLY A 226 17.11 -38.38 13.47
CA GLY A 226 16.17 -39.26 12.79
C GLY A 226 14.84 -39.39 13.55
N PRO A 227 13.84 -40.03 12.93
CA PRO A 227 12.51 -40.18 13.52
C PRO A 227 12.57 -40.99 14.82
N ASN A 228 11.61 -40.76 15.71
CA ASN A 228 11.40 -41.58 16.91
C ASN A 228 12.59 -41.66 17.86
N GLN A 229 13.50 -40.68 17.84
CA GLN A 229 14.56 -40.60 18.86
C GLN A 229 14.06 -39.88 20.12
N LYS A 230 13.31 -38.79 19.91
CA LYS A 230 12.82 -37.92 20.97
C LYS A 230 11.40 -37.46 20.64
N TRP A 231 10.47 -37.75 21.53
CA TRP A 231 9.11 -37.26 21.50
C TRP A 231 8.88 -36.29 22.63
N VAL A 232 8.00 -35.33 22.39
CA VAL A 232 7.57 -34.36 23.40
C VAL A 232 6.06 -34.43 23.58
N GLY A 233 5.61 -34.45 24.84
CA GLY A 233 4.20 -34.47 25.20
C GLY A 233 3.80 -33.26 26.06
N ASP A 234 2.60 -32.72 25.82
CA ASP A 234 2.03 -31.66 26.66
C ASP A 234 0.49 -31.65 26.59
N ILE A 235 -0.15 -31.02 27.58
CA ILE A 235 -1.60 -30.81 27.65
C ILE A 235 -1.93 -29.32 27.63
N THR A 236 -2.86 -28.94 26.76
CA THR A 236 -3.50 -27.62 26.78
C THR A 236 -4.99 -27.73 27.07
N TYR A 237 -5.60 -26.63 27.50
CA TYR A 237 -7.05 -26.47 27.56
C TYR A 237 -7.52 -25.44 26.54
N LEU A 238 -8.66 -25.69 25.92
CA LEU A 238 -9.30 -24.89 24.86
C LEU A 238 -10.71 -24.49 25.30
N ARG A 239 -11.06 -23.22 25.18
CA ARG A 239 -12.37 -22.70 25.62
C ARG A 239 -13.43 -22.97 24.54
N THR A 240 -14.59 -23.47 24.96
CA THR A 240 -15.80 -23.61 24.14
C THR A 240 -17.00 -23.05 24.90
N GLY A 241 -18.17 -22.87 24.29
CA GLY A 241 -19.40 -22.44 24.97
C GLY A 241 -19.81 -23.37 26.12
N GLU A 242 -19.62 -24.68 25.96
CA GLU A 242 -19.99 -25.70 26.96
C GLU A 242 -18.94 -25.89 28.09
N GLY A 243 -17.83 -25.16 28.05
CA GLY A 243 -16.73 -25.25 29.02
C GLY A 243 -15.39 -25.58 28.37
N TRP A 244 -14.48 -26.17 29.15
CA TRP A 244 -13.14 -26.52 28.66
C TRP A 244 -13.12 -27.85 27.91
N LEU A 245 -12.32 -27.90 26.84
CA LEU A 245 -11.85 -29.11 26.18
C LEU A 245 -10.34 -29.22 26.41
N TYR A 246 -9.88 -30.32 26.99
CA TYR A 246 -8.46 -30.60 27.18
C TYR A 246 -7.93 -31.39 25.99
N LEU A 247 -6.75 -31.01 25.51
CA LEU A 247 -6.04 -31.61 24.39
C LEU A 247 -4.65 -32.03 24.87
N ALA A 248 -4.35 -33.33 24.83
CA ALA A 248 -3.01 -33.86 24.93
C ALA A 248 -2.44 -34.06 23.53
N VAL A 249 -1.16 -33.74 23.33
CA VAL A 249 -0.44 -34.03 22.07
C VAL A 249 0.90 -34.71 22.35
N VAL A 250 1.36 -35.48 21.38
CA VAL A 250 2.70 -36.07 21.30
C VAL A 250 3.29 -35.68 19.95
N ILE A 251 4.47 -35.06 19.98
CA ILE A 251 5.16 -34.49 18.82
C ILE A 251 6.51 -35.17 18.65
N ASP A 252 6.81 -35.60 17.42
CA ASP A 252 8.16 -36.04 17.06
C ASP A 252 9.08 -34.84 16.86
N LEU A 253 10.20 -34.77 17.60
CA LEU A 253 11.11 -33.63 17.51
C LEU A 253 11.89 -33.56 16.19
N TRP A 254 12.03 -34.67 15.48
CA TRP A 254 12.74 -34.70 14.21
C TRP A 254 12.01 -33.92 13.12
N SER A 255 10.74 -34.29 12.86
CA SER A 255 9.90 -33.69 11.83
C SER A 255 8.95 -32.61 12.32
N ARG A 256 8.82 -32.46 13.65
CA ARG A 256 7.79 -31.62 14.29
C ARG A 256 6.36 -32.10 14.05
N SER A 257 6.18 -33.33 13.57
CA SER A 257 4.87 -33.90 13.30
C SER A 257 4.13 -34.19 14.60
N VAL A 258 2.84 -33.86 14.66
CA VAL A 258 1.94 -34.33 15.73
C VAL A 258 1.62 -35.80 15.42
N ILE A 259 2.23 -36.70 16.19
CA ILE A 259 2.13 -38.14 15.95
C ILE A 259 1.08 -38.83 16.82
N GLY A 260 0.63 -38.17 17.88
CA GLY A 260 -0.49 -38.63 18.69
C GLY A 260 -1.19 -37.46 19.36
N TRP A 261 -2.49 -37.60 19.60
CA TRP A 261 -3.27 -36.63 20.36
C TRP A 261 -4.48 -37.31 20.98
N SER A 262 -5.04 -36.70 22.02
CA SER A 262 -6.32 -37.11 22.61
C SER A 262 -7.04 -35.89 23.16
N MET A 263 -8.37 -35.94 23.17
CA MET A 263 -9.21 -34.83 23.60
C MET A 263 -10.28 -35.30 24.59
N SER A 264 -10.48 -34.57 25.68
CA SER A 264 -11.47 -34.90 26.71
C SER A 264 -12.06 -33.67 27.39
N SER A 265 -13.25 -33.79 27.97
CA SER A 265 -13.83 -32.76 28.85
C SER A 265 -13.13 -32.68 30.22
N ARG A 266 -12.28 -33.66 30.56
CA ARG A 266 -11.55 -33.75 31.82
C ARG A 266 -10.04 -33.94 31.60
N MET A 267 -9.24 -33.31 32.45
CA MET A 267 -7.78 -33.44 32.43
C MET A 267 -7.32 -34.65 33.27
N THR A 268 -7.40 -35.85 32.69
CA THR A 268 -7.08 -37.12 33.35
C THR A 268 -5.72 -37.69 32.93
N ALA A 269 -5.17 -38.64 33.69
CA ALA A 269 -4.01 -39.41 33.26
C ALA A 269 -4.30 -40.19 31.97
N GLN A 270 -5.52 -40.74 31.84
CA GLN A 270 -5.98 -41.45 30.65
C GLN A 270 -5.84 -40.61 29.38
N LEU A 271 -6.13 -39.30 29.44
CA LEU A 271 -5.95 -38.38 28.30
C LEU A 271 -4.51 -38.39 27.78
N ALA A 272 -3.52 -38.37 28.66
CA ALA A 272 -2.11 -38.44 28.30
C ALA A 272 -1.72 -39.84 27.79
N CYS A 273 -2.22 -40.90 28.43
CA CYS A 273 -2.02 -42.28 28.01
C CYS A 273 -2.56 -42.54 26.59
N ASP A 274 -3.77 -42.08 26.28
CA ASP A 274 -4.41 -42.25 24.98
C ASP A 274 -3.60 -41.56 23.87
N ALA A 275 -3.10 -40.35 24.12
CA ALA A 275 -2.26 -39.63 23.16
C ALA A 275 -0.94 -40.36 22.90
N LEU A 276 -0.29 -40.88 23.94
CA LEU A 276 0.93 -41.68 23.81
C LEU A 276 0.66 -43.02 23.10
N GLN A 277 -0.46 -43.67 23.41
CA GLN A 277 -0.85 -44.93 22.78
C GLN A 277 -1.10 -44.75 21.27
N MET A 278 -1.76 -43.64 20.89
CA MET A 278 -1.93 -43.28 19.48
C MET A 278 -0.58 -43.06 18.78
N ALA A 279 0.35 -42.34 19.42
CA ALA A 279 1.70 -42.11 18.87
C ALA A 279 2.46 -43.43 18.66
N LEU A 280 2.41 -44.32 19.64
CA LEU A 280 3.01 -45.66 19.55
C LEU A 280 2.44 -46.44 18.37
N TRP A 281 1.12 -46.54 18.26
CA TRP A 281 0.49 -47.26 17.14
C TRP A 281 0.85 -46.66 15.78
N ARG A 282 0.81 -45.32 15.67
CA ARG A 282 1.17 -44.62 14.43
C ARG A 282 2.62 -44.88 14.02
N ARG A 283 3.53 -44.98 14.99
CA ARG A 283 4.97 -45.18 14.75
C ARG A 283 5.42 -46.64 14.81
N LYS A 284 4.48 -47.59 14.86
CA LYS A 284 4.74 -49.04 14.95
C LYS A 284 5.54 -49.44 16.19
N CYS A 285 5.23 -48.81 17.33
CA CYS A 285 5.78 -49.11 18.65
C CYS A 285 7.31 -49.12 18.72
N PRO A 286 7.99 -48.00 18.41
CA PRO A 286 9.43 -47.92 18.54
C PRO A 286 9.86 -48.01 20.01
N GLU A 287 11.04 -48.59 20.24
CA GLU A 287 11.62 -48.72 21.57
C GLU A 287 12.73 -47.71 21.81
N ASN A 288 13.13 -47.52 23.08
CA ASN A 288 14.21 -46.64 23.53
C ASN A 288 14.01 -45.15 23.20
N VAL A 289 12.82 -44.75 22.76
CA VAL A 289 12.47 -43.36 22.48
C VAL A 289 12.46 -42.56 23.79
N ILE A 290 13.06 -41.37 23.77
CA ILE A 290 12.95 -40.43 24.88
C ILE A 290 11.59 -39.75 24.79
N VAL A 291 10.73 -39.91 25.79
CA VAL A 291 9.44 -39.21 25.88
C VAL A 291 9.58 -38.12 26.93
N HIS A 292 9.65 -36.87 26.48
CA HIS A 292 9.81 -35.71 27.36
C HIS A 292 8.47 -35.01 27.61
N THR A 293 8.12 -34.81 28.88
CA THR A 293 6.88 -34.13 29.28
C THR A 293 7.18 -33.07 30.35
N ASP A 294 6.20 -32.22 30.62
CA ASP A 294 6.26 -31.41 31.84
C ASP A 294 6.10 -32.30 33.10
N ARG A 295 6.16 -31.66 34.28
CA ARG A 295 5.91 -32.35 35.56
C ARG A 295 4.43 -32.38 35.90
N GLY A 296 3.51 -32.42 34.95
CA GLY A 296 2.07 -32.52 35.23
C GLY A 296 1.73 -33.80 35.98
N GLY A 297 0.76 -33.75 36.91
CA GLY A 297 0.37 -34.93 37.69
C GLY A 297 -0.14 -36.10 36.83
N GLN A 298 -0.65 -35.81 35.64
CA GLN A 298 -1.07 -36.77 34.63
C GLN A 298 0.10 -37.63 34.14
N TYR A 299 1.27 -37.00 33.88
CA TYR A 299 2.47 -37.69 33.42
C TYR A 299 3.21 -38.42 34.54
N CYS A 300 3.08 -37.94 35.78
CA CYS A 300 3.61 -38.63 36.97
C CYS A 300 2.72 -39.78 37.46
N SER A 301 1.57 -40.04 36.83
CA SER A 301 0.64 -41.09 37.25
C SER A 301 1.23 -42.50 37.06
N THR A 302 0.78 -43.44 37.89
CA THR A 302 1.17 -44.85 37.79
C THR A 302 0.83 -45.44 36.42
N ASP A 303 -0.31 -45.06 35.83
CA ASP A 303 -0.74 -45.58 34.54
C ASP A 303 0.21 -45.12 33.41
N TYR A 304 0.56 -43.83 33.39
CA TYR A 304 1.48 -43.29 32.39
C TYR A 304 2.89 -43.85 32.54
N GLN A 305 3.40 -43.93 33.77
CA GLN A 305 4.71 -44.52 34.04
C GLN A 305 4.76 -46.02 33.69
N SER A 306 3.68 -46.75 33.92
CA SER A 306 3.57 -48.16 33.54
C SER A 306 3.51 -48.33 32.02
N LEU A 307 2.84 -47.42 31.32
CA LEU A 307 2.79 -47.41 29.85
C LEU A 307 4.18 -47.18 29.24
N LEU A 308 4.95 -46.23 29.78
CA LEU A 308 6.34 -46.00 29.36
C LEU A 308 7.20 -47.26 29.54
N LYS A 309 7.13 -47.89 30.71
CA LYS A 309 7.89 -49.11 31.02
C LYS A 309 7.48 -50.28 30.12
N ARG A 310 6.18 -50.46 29.87
CA ARG A 310 5.63 -51.55 29.04
C ARG A 310 6.17 -51.51 27.61
N HIS A 311 6.39 -50.31 27.06
CA HIS A 311 6.87 -50.12 25.69
C HIS A 311 8.36 -49.77 25.60
N ASN A 312 9.14 -50.03 26.66
CA ASN A 312 10.58 -49.77 26.70
C ASN A 312 10.95 -48.32 26.31
N LEU A 313 10.14 -47.34 26.78
CA LEU A 313 10.34 -45.92 26.52
C LEU A 313 11.10 -45.25 27.67
N ARG A 314 11.89 -44.24 27.35
CA ARG A 314 12.69 -43.49 28.33
C ARG A 314 11.96 -42.21 28.73
N GLY A 315 11.25 -42.25 29.85
CA GLY A 315 10.58 -41.07 30.39
C GLY A 315 11.57 -39.98 30.79
N SER A 316 11.32 -38.75 30.35
CA SER A 316 12.06 -37.56 30.75
C SER A 316 11.08 -36.46 31.17
N MET A 317 11.41 -35.70 32.20
CA MET A 317 10.55 -34.59 32.64
C MET A 317 11.33 -33.28 32.74
N SER A 318 10.67 -32.18 32.42
CA SER A 318 11.22 -30.82 32.52
C SER A 318 11.77 -30.53 33.92
N ALA A 319 12.76 -29.65 34.02
CA ALA A 319 13.24 -29.12 35.29
C ALA A 319 12.18 -28.24 35.97
N ARG A 320 12.29 -28.10 37.30
CA ARG A 320 11.33 -27.31 38.07
C ARG A 320 11.32 -25.86 37.60
N GLY A 321 10.14 -25.36 37.23
CA GLY A 321 9.96 -23.96 36.85
C GLY A 321 10.62 -23.56 35.53
N CYS A 322 11.03 -24.53 34.70
CA CYS A 322 11.65 -24.27 33.40
C CYS A 322 10.67 -24.61 32.27
N CYS A 323 9.82 -23.63 31.89
CA CYS A 323 8.90 -23.79 30.75
C CYS A 323 9.64 -24.00 29.42
N TYR A 324 10.89 -23.53 29.33
CA TYR A 324 11.73 -23.70 28.15
C TYR A 324 12.09 -25.15 27.84
N ASP A 325 12.01 -26.07 28.80
CA ASP A 325 12.29 -27.49 28.57
C ASP A 325 11.22 -28.16 27.68
N ASN A 326 10.01 -27.59 27.62
CA ASN A 326 8.91 -28.08 26.78
C ASN A 326 8.54 -27.14 25.61
N ALA A 327 9.46 -26.24 25.24
CA ALA A 327 9.20 -25.14 24.30
C ALA A 327 8.61 -25.59 22.94
N CYS A 328 8.91 -26.82 22.50
CA CYS A 328 8.39 -27.34 21.23
C CYS A 328 6.88 -27.57 21.25
N ALA A 329 6.35 -28.17 22.32
CA ALA A 329 4.91 -28.34 22.48
C ALA A 329 4.22 -27.00 22.75
N GLU A 330 4.82 -26.12 23.55
CA GLU A 330 4.29 -24.77 23.77
C GLU A 330 4.18 -23.98 22.45
N SER A 331 5.19 -24.08 21.58
CA SER A 331 5.20 -23.44 20.26
C SER A 331 4.12 -23.99 19.34
N PHE A 332 3.87 -25.31 19.38
CA PHE A 332 2.73 -25.94 18.70
C PHE A 332 1.40 -25.39 19.22
N PHE A 333 1.18 -25.35 20.54
CA PHE A 333 -0.07 -24.84 21.09
C PHE A 333 -0.31 -23.36 20.80
N HIS A 334 0.74 -22.55 20.85
CA HIS A 334 0.64 -21.15 20.42
C HIS A 334 0.21 -21.06 18.95
N THR A 335 0.85 -21.85 18.08
CA THR A 335 0.54 -21.95 16.65
C THR A 335 -0.91 -22.39 16.41
N LEU A 336 -1.37 -23.47 17.06
CA LEU A 336 -2.74 -23.97 17.00
C LEU A 336 -3.73 -22.88 17.42
N ARG A 337 -3.48 -22.22 18.56
CA ARG A 337 -4.36 -21.17 19.06
C ARG A 337 -4.45 -19.99 18.09
N VAL A 338 -3.34 -19.57 17.49
CA VAL A 338 -3.31 -18.45 16.52
C VAL A 338 -4.02 -18.81 15.23
N GLU A 339 -3.69 -19.97 14.66
CA GLU A 339 -4.05 -20.30 13.29
C GLU A 339 -5.43 -20.97 13.18
N CYS A 340 -5.84 -21.71 14.21
CA CYS A 340 -7.09 -22.48 14.24
C CYS A 340 -8.17 -21.87 15.13
N ILE A 341 -7.79 -21.27 16.27
CA ILE A 341 -8.77 -20.92 17.32
C ILE A 341 -9.05 -19.42 17.36
N HIS A 342 -8.04 -18.59 17.10
CA HIS A 342 -8.15 -17.15 17.20
C HIS A 342 -9.10 -16.57 16.14
N GLY A 343 -10.09 -15.80 16.61
CA GLY A 343 -11.10 -15.17 15.77
C GLY A 343 -12.28 -16.08 15.41
N GLU A 344 -12.29 -17.33 15.89
CA GLU A 344 -13.38 -18.28 15.68
C GLU A 344 -14.21 -18.42 16.96
N ASP A 345 -15.51 -18.68 16.84
CA ASP A 345 -16.39 -18.98 17.96
C ASP A 345 -16.75 -20.46 17.99
N PHE A 346 -16.54 -21.10 19.13
CA PHE A 346 -16.75 -22.54 19.32
C PHE A 346 -17.84 -22.77 20.35
N VAL A 347 -19.08 -22.93 19.87
CA VAL A 347 -20.25 -23.10 20.73
C VAL A 347 -20.20 -24.42 21.51
N SER A 348 -19.76 -25.52 20.88
CA SER A 348 -19.71 -26.85 21.49
C SER A 348 -18.32 -27.47 21.48
N ARG A 349 -18.10 -28.45 22.36
CA ARG A 349 -16.87 -29.26 22.37
C ARG A 349 -16.69 -30.04 21.07
N GLU A 350 -17.76 -30.51 20.46
CA GLU A 350 -17.69 -31.33 19.24
C GLU A 350 -17.16 -30.54 18.04
N ILE A 351 -17.59 -29.28 17.88
CA ILE A 351 -17.08 -28.38 16.84
C ILE A 351 -15.58 -28.13 17.07
N MET A 352 -15.17 -27.87 18.32
CA MET A 352 -13.75 -27.69 18.66
C MET A 352 -12.94 -28.96 18.38
N ARG A 353 -13.46 -30.16 18.71
CA ARG A 353 -12.80 -31.44 18.41
C ARG A 353 -12.55 -31.60 16.92
N THR A 354 -13.58 -31.37 16.11
CA THR A 354 -13.48 -31.45 14.64
C THR A 354 -12.46 -30.45 14.09
N ALA A 355 -12.46 -29.21 14.59
CA ALA A 355 -11.51 -28.19 14.15
C ALA A 355 -10.06 -28.55 14.52
N VAL A 356 -9.81 -28.98 15.76
CA VAL A 356 -8.48 -29.39 16.22
C VAL A 356 -7.99 -30.65 15.49
N PHE A 357 -8.88 -31.61 15.23
CA PHE A 357 -8.58 -32.80 14.42
C PHE A 357 -8.13 -32.40 13.02
N ASN A 358 -8.97 -31.65 12.29
CA ASN A 358 -8.65 -31.19 10.94
C ASN A 358 -7.38 -30.35 10.91
N TYR A 359 -7.18 -29.50 11.93
CA TYR A 359 -5.95 -28.71 12.02
C TYR A 359 -4.73 -29.60 12.24
N SER A 360 -4.76 -30.56 13.15
CA SER A 360 -3.58 -31.35 13.49
C SER A 360 -3.22 -32.34 12.38
N GLU A 361 -4.21 -33.07 11.86
CA GLU A 361 -4.01 -34.17 10.92
C GLU A 361 -3.95 -33.73 9.46
N CYS A 362 -4.78 -32.76 9.06
CA CYS A 362 -4.86 -32.33 7.67
C CYS A 362 -3.99 -31.10 7.45
N ASP A 363 -4.18 -30.03 8.21
CA ASP A 363 -3.48 -28.77 7.94
C ASP A 363 -2.02 -28.77 8.44
N TYR A 364 -1.78 -29.04 9.72
CA TYR A 364 -0.48 -28.88 10.39
C TYR A 364 0.54 -29.89 9.89
N ASN A 365 0.22 -31.18 9.93
CA ASN A 365 1.15 -32.23 9.51
C ASN A 365 1.41 -32.22 8.00
N ARG A 366 0.38 -32.02 7.17
CA ARG A 366 0.49 -32.24 5.71
C ARG A 366 0.80 -30.99 4.90
N TRP A 367 0.25 -29.84 5.28
CA TRP A 367 0.32 -28.62 4.47
C TRP A 367 1.11 -27.48 5.13
N ARG A 368 1.19 -27.44 6.45
CA ARG A 368 1.74 -26.29 7.16
C ARG A 368 3.27 -26.25 7.07
N ARG A 369 3.81 -25.24 6.39
CA ARG A 369 5.26 -24.99 6.32
C ARG A 369 5.86 -24.75 7.69
N HIS A 370 6.96 -25.46 7.98
CA HIS A 370 7.66 -25.40 9.26
C HIS A 370 9.12 -24.96 9.07
N SER A 371 9.57 -23.96 9.83
CA SER A 371 10.93 -23.41 9.71
C SER A 371 12.01 -24.42 10.07
N ALA A 372 11.78 -25.25 11.11
CA ALA A 372 12.69 -26.33 11.48
C ALA A 372 12.82 -27.42 10.39
N CYS A 373 11.86 -27.50 9.46
CA CYS A 373 11.86 -28.45 8.34
C CYS A 373 12.31 -27.78 7.02
N GLY A 374 13.04 -26.65 7.09
CA GLY A 374 13.48 -25.93 5.90
C GLY A 374 12.36 -25.33 5.05
N GLY A 375 11.17 -25.11 5.63
CA GLY A 375 10.01 -24.57 4.91
C GLY A 375 9.08 -25.63 4.30
N LEU A 376 9.33 -26.91 4.54
CA LEU A 376 8.42 -28.03 4.22
C LEU A 376 7.40 -28.24 5.34
N SER A 377 6.30 -28.93 5.03
CA SER A 377 5.44 -29.48 6.08
C SER A 377 6.10 -30.67 6.79
N PRO A 378 5.70 -31.01 8.02
CA PRO A 378 6.22 -32.17 8.73
C PRO A 378 6.17 -33.45 7.89
N GLU A 379 5.06 -33.74 7.22
CA GLU A 379 4.91 -34.93 6.38
C GLU A 379 5.79 -34.87 5.12
N GLN A 380 5.87 -33.72 4.45
CA GLN A 380 6.76 -33.55 3.30
C GLN A 380 8.24 -33.74 3.69
N PHE A 381 8.62 -33.24 4.87
CA PHE A 381 9.96 -33.41 5.40
C PHE A 381 10.26 -34.88 5.69
N GLU A 382 9.35 -35.60 6.35
CA GLU A 382 9.52 -37.04 6.56
C GLU A 382 9.65 -37.79 5.24
N ASN A 383 8.74 -37.55 4.28
CA ASN A 383 8.75 -38.21 2.98
C ASN A 383 10.04 -37.96 2.19
N GLN A 384 10.62 -36.76 2.29
CA GLN A 384 11.86 -36.43 1.58
C GLN A 384 13.11 -37.03 2.23
N ASN A 385 13.11 -37.24 3.55
CA ASN A 385 14.30 -37.69 4.30
C ASN A 385 14.25 -39.17 4.70
N LEU A 386 13.10 -39.83 4.54
CA LEU A 386 12.94 -41.28 4.72
C LEU A 386 12.91 -42.06 3.41
N ALA A 387 12.70 -41.38 2.28
CA ALA A 387 12.88 -41.94 0.94
C ALA A 387 14.37 -42.03 0.62
#